data_AF-A0AA51JM95-F1
#
_entry.id   AF-A0AA51JM95-F1
#
_cell.length_a   1.000
_cell.length_b   1.000
_cell.length_c   1.000
_cell.angle_alpha   90.00
_cell.angle_beta   90.00
_cell.angle_gamma   90.00
#
_symmetry.space_group_name_H-M   'P 1'
#
loop_
_entity.id
_entity.type
_entity.pdbx_description
1 polymer ?
#
loop_
_entity_poly.entity_id
_entity_poly.type
_entity_poly.pdbx_seq_one_letter_code
_entity_poly.pdbx_strand_id
1 'polypeptide(L)' 'DIGLECAGFLNSLGYPSTVLVRSVPLRGFDQQMARMITNEMEEKGVKFQHRCIPLSVEKLESGQLKARWLNTETK' A
#
# COMPACT_ATOMS: atom_id res chain seq x y z
N ASP A 1 4.84 -9.49 -0.44
CA ASP A 1 6.31 -9.51 -0.32
C ASP A 1 6.88 -8.54 -1.35
N ILE A 2 6.82 -8.86 -2.65
CA ILE A 2 7.28 -7.98 -3.75
C ILE A 2 6.72 -6.54 -3.66
N GLY A 3 5.43 -6.38 -3.38
CA GLY A 3 4.82 -5.04 -3.28
C GLY A 3 5.39 -4.16 -2.17
N LEU A 4 5.89 -4.74 -1.06
CA LEU A 4 6.49 -3.97 0.02
C LEU A 4 7.91 -3.52 -0.33
N GLU A 5 8.69 -4.38 -0.99
CA GLU A 5 10.03 -4.05 -1.48
C GLU A 5 9.98 -2.89 -2.48
N CYS A 6 9.07 -2.97 -3.47
CA CYS A 6 8.88 -1.90 -4.44
C CYS A 6 8.46 -0.58 -3.78
N ALA A 7 7.53 -0.62 -2.82
CA ALA A 7 7.09 0.57 -2.11
C ALA A 7 8.23 1.19 -1.28
N GLY A 8 9.03 0.38 -0.59
CA GLY A 8 10.18 0.84 0.16
C GLY A 8 11.24 1.48 -0.74
N PHE A 9 11.54 0.86 -1.88
CA PHE A 9 12.49 1.38 -2.86
C PHE A 9 12.03 2.69 -3.52
N LEU A 10 10.77 2.76 -3.97
CA LEU A 10 10.22 3.99 -4.55
C LEU A 10 10.21 5.14 -3.53
N ASN A 11 9.85 4.84 -2.28
CA ASN A 11 9.84 5.81 -1.21
C ASN A 11 11.26 6.31 -0.86
N SER A 12 12.27 5.44 -0.84
CA SER A 12 13.66 5.87 -0.58
C SER A 12 14.26 6.73 -1.70
N LEU A 13 13.72 6.61 -2.92
CA LEU A 13 14.04 7.51 -4.05
C LEU A 13 13.25 8.83 -4.03
N GLY A 14 12.40 9.05 -3.02
CA GLY A 14 11.61 10.28 -2.88
C GLY A 14 10.27 10.25 -3.62
N TYR A 15 9.85 9.11 -4.17
CA TYR A 15 8.52 8.98 -4.78
C TYR A 15 7.46 8.64 -3.71
N PRO A 16 6.38 9.43 -3.58
CA PRO A 16 5.29 9.14 -2.66
C PRO A 16 4.70 7.76 -2.94
N SER A 17 4.72 6.88 -1.95
CA SER A 17 4.30 5.49 -2.10
C SER A 17 3.15 5.16 -1.16
N THR A 18 2.14 4.46 -1.66
CA THR A 18 0.99 3.99 -0.87
C THR A 18 0.69 2.53 -1.21
N VAL A 19 0.59 1.69 -0.18
CA VAL A 19 0.31 0.25 -0.30
C VAL A 19 -1.12 -0.02 0.12
N LEU A 20 -1.91 -0.62 -0.78
CA LEU A 20 -3.25 -1.10 -0.48
C LEU A 20 -3.17 -2.55 0.00
N VAL A 21 -3.63 -2.81 1.22
CA VAL A 21 -3.61 -4.13 1.85
C VAL A 21 -5.02 -4.70 1.88
N ARG A 22 -5.27 -5.79 1.14
CA ARG A 22 -6.61 -6.43 1.12
C ARG A 22 -6.97 -7.10 2.45
N SER A 23 -6.00 -7.72 3.12
CA SER A 23 -6.25 -8.50 4.35
C SER A 23 -5.13 -8.33 5.37
N VAL A 24 -4.02 -9.06 5.23
CA VAL A 24 -2.82 -8.95 6.07
C VAL A 24 -1.57 -8.80 5.20
N PRO A 25 -0.56 -8.02 5.64
CA PRO A 25 0.73 -7.96 4.97
C PRO A 25 1.50 -9.27 5.16
N LEU A 26 2.36 -9.62 4.18
CA LEU A 26 3.24 -10.80 4.22
C LEU A 26 2.50 -12.10 4.64
N ARG A 27 1.39 -12.42 3.97
CA ARG A 27 0.62 -13.62 4.31
C ARG A 27 1.50 -14.87 4.14
N GLY A 28 1.56 -15.70 5.18
CA GLY A 28 2.41 -16.89 5.23
C GLY A 28 3.68 -16.69 6.07
N PHE A 29 3.96 -15.45 6.49
CA PHE A 29 5.03 -15.13 7.44
C PHE A 29 4.46 -14.94 8.84
N ASP A 30 5.38 -14.93 9.82
CA ASP A 30 5.07 -14.52 11.18
C ASP A 30 4.42 -13.12 11.19
N GLN A 31 3.25 -13.04 11.82
CA GLN A 31 2.43 -11.83 11.77
C GLN A 31 2.89 -10.74 12.74
N GLN A 32 3.70 -11.06 13.74
CA GLN A 32 4.35 -10.06 14.58
C GLN A 32 5.49 -9.40 13.79
N MET A 33 6.31 -10.20 13.10
CA MET A 33 7.37 -9.69 12.23
C MET A 33 6.79 -8.85 11.09
N ALA A 34 5.71 -9.31 10.46
CA ALA A 34 5.05 -8.56 9.40
C ALA A 34 4.58 -7.17 9.84
N ARG A 35 4.04 -7.06 11.06
CA ARG A 35 3.64 -5.76 11.64
C ARG A 35 4.84 -4.87 11.92
N MET A 36 5.93 -5.40 12.46
CA MET A 36 7.14 -4.60 12.69
C MET A 36 7.70 -4.04 11.38
N ILE A 37 7.72 -4.84 10.32
CA ILE A 37 8.15 -4.39 8.99
C ILE A 37 7.22 -3.28 8.47
N THR A 38 5.90 -3.46 8.53
CA THR A 38 4.98 -2.42 8.04
C THR A 38 5.03 -1.14 8.86
N ASN A 39 5.18 -1.23 10.19
CA ASN A 39 5.32 -0.06 11.06
C ASN A 39 6.59 0.73 10.73
N GLU A 40 7.73 0.05 10.54
CA GLU A 40 8.98 0.69 10.13
C GLU A 40 8.85 1.37 8.75
N MET A 41 8.11 0.75 7.82
CA MET A 41 7.83 1.37 6.52
C MET A 41 6.94 2.61 6.63
N GLU A 42 5.95 2.59 7.52
CA GLU A 42 5.09 3.75 7.84
C GLU A 42 5.89 4.89 8.46
N GLU A 43 6.79 4.59 9.41
CA GLU A 43 7.71 5.57 10.00
C GLU A 43 8.63 6.21 8.95
N LYS A 44 9.00 5.45 7.91
CA LYS A 44 9.78 5.94 6.76
C LYS A 44 8.94 6.67 5.70
N GLY A 45 7.62 6.79 5.87
CA GLY A 45 6.74 7.58 5.01
C GLY A 45 5.94 6.81 3.97
N VAL A 46 6.06 5.47 3.91
CA VAL A 46 5.16 4.65 3.08
C VAL A 46 3.78 4.64 3.71
N LYS A 47 2.74 5.03 2.97
CA LYS A 47 1.36 5.00 3.48
C LYS A 47 0.73 3.63 3.31
N PHE A 48 -0.01 3.16 4.30
CA PHE A 48 -0.80 1.93 4.18
C PHE A 48 -2.30 2.22 4.20
N GLN A 49 -3.03 1.53 3.32
CA GLN A 49 -4.48 1.56 3.25
C GLN A 49 -4.99 0.13 3.45
N HIS A 50 -5.42 -0.15 4.68
CA HIS A 50 -5.87 -1.49 5.06
C HIS A 50 -7.29 -1.77 4.59
N ARG A 51 -7.58 -3.05 4.38
CA ARG A 51 -8.89 -3.58 3.97
C ARG A 51 -9.40 -2.96 2.67
N CYS A 52 -8.49 -2.66 1.76
CA CYS A 52 -8.83 -2.01 0.52
C CYS A 52 -8.86 -3.01 -0.64
N ILE A 53 -9.90 -2.90 -1.48
CA ILE A 53 -10.03 -3.64 -2.74
C ILE A 53 -10.05 -2.63 -3.88
N PRO A 54 -9.09 -2.66 -4.83
CA PRO A 54 -9.11 -1.77 -5.97
C PRO A 54 -10.33 -2.05 -6.86
N LEU A 55 -10.94 -1.00 -7.38
CA LEU A 55 -12.15 -1.05 -8.21
C LEU A 55 -11.86 -0.66 -9.65
N SER A 56 -11.17 0.46 -9.87
CA SER A 56 -10.87 0.95 -11.21
C SER A 56 -9.70 1.92 -11.22
N VAL A 57 -9.13 2.11 -12.42
CA VAL A 57 -8.13 3.13 -12.72
C VAL A 57 -8.58 3.87 -13.97
N GLU A 58 -8.59 5.19 -13.91
CA GLU A 58 -9.00 6.06 -15.01
C GLU A 58 -7.88 7.08 -15.29
N LYS A 59 -7.57 7.31 -16.57
CA LYS A 59 -6.62 8.36 -16.96
C LYS A 59 -7.36 9.69 -17.08
N LEU A 60 -6.92 10.69 -16.32
CA LEU A 60 -7.46 12.04 -16.35
C LEU A 60 -6.91 12.82 -17.54
N GLU A 61 -7.57 13.93 -17.89
CA GLU A 61 -7.11 14.89 -18.91
C GLU A 61 -5.71 15.46 -18.57
N SER A 62 -5.38 15.57 -17.28
CA SER A 62 -4.04 15.97 -16.80
C SER A 62 -2.95 14.92 -17.07
N GLY A 63 -3.30 13.74 -17.56
CA GLY A 63 -2.40 12.60 -17.73
C GLY A 63 -2.20 11.76 -16.48
N GLN A 64 -2.65 12.22 -15.31
CA GLN A 64 -2.58 11.45 -14.05
C GLN A 64 -3.58 10.29 -14.02
N LEU A 65 -3.29 9.27 -13.21
CA LEU A 65 -4.17 8.12 -13.01
C LEU A 65 -4.99 8.29 -11.72
N LYS A 66 -6.31 8.29 -11.86
CA LYS A 66 -7.25 8.27 -10.74
C LYS A 66 -7.59 6.81 -10.40
N ALA A 67 -7.00 6.31 -9.33
CA ALA A 67 -7.35 5.01 -8.77
C ALA A 67 -8.55 5.12 -7.82
N ARG A 68 -9.47 4.16 -7.88
CA ARG A 68 -10.60 4.02 -6.95
C ARG A 68 -10.50 2.67 -6.25
N TRP A 69 -10.79 2.64 -4.96
CA TRP A 69 -10.83 1.42 -4.16
C TRP A 69 -11.95 1.51 -3.12
N LEU A 70 -12.40 0.34 -2.66
CA LEU A 70 -13.36 0.19 -1.58
C LEU A 70 -12.62 -0.19 -0.30
N ASN A 71 -12.82 0.56 0.78
CA ASN A 71 -12.47 0.11 2.12
C ASN A 71 -13.61 -0.78 2.64
N THR A 72 -13.30 -2.04 2.96
CA THR A 72 -14.31 -3.02 3.38
C THR A 72 -14.70 -2.94 4.85
N GLU A 73 -14.00 -2.15 5.67
CA GLU A 73 -14.35 -1.91 7.08
C GLU A 73 -15.30 -0.71 7.25
N THR A 74 -15.23 0.30 6.39
CA THR A 74 -16.05 1.52 6.49
C THR A 74 -17.29 1.49 5.60
N LYS A 75 -17.83 0.30 5.34
CA LYS A 75 -18.93 0.08 4.40
C LYS A 75 -20.29 0.37 5.03
#